data_AF-A0A1M5WX39-F1
#
_entry.id   AF-A0A1M5WX39-F1
#
_cell.length_a   1.000
_cell.length_b   1.000
_cell.length_c   1.000
_cell.angle_alpha   90.00
_cell.angle_beta   90.00
_cell.angle_gamma   90.00
#
_symmetry.space_group_name_H-M   'P 1'
#
loop_
_entity.id
_entity.type
_entity.pdbx_description
1 polymer ?
#
loop_
_entity_poly.entity_id
_entity_poly.type
_entity_poly.pdbx_seq_one_letter_code
_entity_poly.pdbx_strand_id
1 'polypeptide(L)'
;MIRFSLVLTAALFPFAATAETQLERLEVISEQMNDAMFDAMIRMVENEGGNPEPLREKVPDSAWNDEYRDAGACMLDRFTEASSAGAVDDMLDKMEAFIPQLANMDLDAMGQDNDFLPEGISEDFSIQVNEECGLTDLMLDRMEQSGFMAAMMQSMAGN
;
A
#
# COMPACT_ATOMS: atom_id res chain seq x y z
N MET A 1 -30.53 -11.63 -61.52
CA MET A 1 -30.82 -11.97 -60.11
C MET A 1 -29.57 -11.72 -59.31
N ILE A 2 -29.64 -10.76 -58.39
CA ILE A 2 -28.53 -10.24 -57.60
C ILE A 2 -28.22 -11.25 -56.49
N ARG A 3 -26.99 -11.77 -56.43
CA ARG A 3 -26.50 -12.48 -55.24
C ARG A 3 -25.54 -11.55 -54.51
N PHE A 4 -26.05 -10.98 -53.43
CA PHE A 4 -25.32 -10.22 -52.43
C PHE A 4 -24.22 -11.10 -51.82
N SER A 5 -22.95 -10.72 -52.03
CA SER A 5 -21.85 -11.23 -51.21
C SER A 5 -21.77 -10.39 -49.94
N LEU A 6 -22.08 -11.03 -48.82
CA LEU A 6 -22.01 -10.46 -47.47
C LEU A 6 -20.53 -10.15 -47.15
N VAL A 7 -20.19 -8.88 -46.97
CA VAL A 7 -18.89 -8.46 -46.41
C VAL A 7 -18.95 -8.67 -44.91
N LEU A 8 -18.26 -9.69 -44.40
CA LEU A 8 -18.10 -9.92 -42.97
C LEU A 8 -16.96 -9.03 -42.47
N THR A 9 -17.29 -7.79 -42.10
CA THR A 9 -16.37 -6.88 -41.40
C THR A 9 -16.21 -7.39 -39.96
N ALA A 10 -15.16 -8.18 -39.72
CA ALA A 10 -14.73 -8.49 -38.36
C ALA A 10 -14.16 -7.22 -37.73
N ALA A 11 -14.99 -6.51 -36.96
CA ALA A 11 -14.55 -5.44 -36.09
C ALA A 11 -13.68 -6.03 -34.98
N LEU A 12 -12.36 -5.95 -35.16
CA LEU A 12 -11.39 -6.08 -34.07
C LEU A 12 -11.58 -4.88 -33.15
N PHE A 13 -12.49 -4.99 -32.19
CA PHE A 13 -12.49 -4.10 -31.04
C PHE A 13 -11.22 -4.40 -30.24
N PRO A 14 -10.32 -3.44 -30.04
CA PRO A 14 -9.33 -3.58 -28.99
C PRO A 14 -10.13 -3.59 -27.69
N PHE A 15 -10.22 -4.75 -27.06
CA PHE A 15 -10.49 -4.78 -25.63
C PHE A 15 -9.32 -4.02 -25.01
N ALA A 16 -9.56 -2.77 -24.61
CA ALA A 16 -8.70 -2.09 -23.67
C ALA A 16 -8.82 -2.90 -22.36
N ALA A 17 -8.02 -3.94 -22.24
CA ALA A 17 -7.57 -4.38 -20.93
C ALA A 17 -6.90 -3.13 -20.35
N THR A 18 -7.59 -2.45 -19.44
CA THR A 18 -6.97 -1.42 -18.61
C THR A 18 -5.91 -2.16 -17.81
N ALA A 19 -4.67 -2.13 -18.29
CA ALA A 19 -3.54 -2.49 -17.45
C ALA A 19 -3.61 -1.54 -16.26
N GLU A 20 -3.85 -2.11 -15.08
CA GLU A 20 -3.82 -1.35 -13.84
C GLU A 20 -2.48 -0.62 -13.77
N THR A 21 -2.54 0.68 -13.52
CA THR A 21 -1.31 1.49 -13.46
C THR A 21 -0.51 1.12 -12.21
N GLN A 22 0.80 1.34 -12.23
CA GLN A 22 1.64 1.13 -11.05
C GLN A 22 1.14 1.92 -9.83
N LEU A 23 0.54 3.09 -10.06
CA LEU A 23 -0.06 3.92 -9.02
C LEU A 23 -1.32 3.27 -8.42
N GLU A 24 -2.25 2.81 -9.26
CA GLU A 24 -3.46 2.11 -8.80
C GLU A 24 -3.11 0.83 -8.03
N ARG A 25 -2.14 0.06 -8.54
CA ARG A 25 -1.61 -1.12 -7.84
C ARG A 25 -1.03 -0.76 -6.48
N LEU A 26 -0.15 0.24 -6.42
CA LEU A 26 0.48 0.69 -5.19
C LEU A 26 -0.56 1.13 -4.15
N GLU A 27 -1.54 1.93 -4.57
CA GLU A 27 -2.64 2.39 -3.71
C GLU A 27 -3.34 1.20 -3.05
N VAL A 28 -3.86 0.27 -3.86
CA VAL A 28 -4.58 -0.91 -3.36
C VAL A 28 -3.71 -1.76 -2.45
N ILE A 29 -2.45 -1.99 -2.82
CA ILE A 29 -1.49 -2.76 -2.02
C ILE A 29 -1.25 -2.07 -0.67
N SER A 30 -0.99 -0.76 -0.68
CA SER A 30 -0.67 -0.01 0.53
C SER A 30 -1.86 0.09 1.50
N GLU A 31 -3.08 0.23 0.98
CA GLU A 31 -4.31 0.22 1.78
C GLU A 31 -4.46 -1.12 2.50
N GLN A 32 -4.31 -2.23 1.77
CA GLN A 32 -4.38 -3.58 2.34
C GLN A 32 -3.27 -3.85 3.36
N MET A 33 -2.05 -3.41 3.09
CA MET A 33 -0.93 -3.55 4.02
C MET A 33 -1.14 -2.74 5.30
N ASN A 34 -1.67 -1.52 5.19
CA ASN A 34 -2.00 -0.67 6.35
C ASN A 34 -3.12 -1.29 7.20
N ASP A 35 -4.20 -1.75 6.58
CA ASP A 35 -5.29 -2.43 7.29
C ASP A 35 -4.76 -3.65 8.06
N ALA A 36 -3.94 -4.47 7.41
CA ALA A 36 -3.36 -5.65 8.03
C ALA A 36 -2.39 -5.31 9.18
N MET A 37 -1.65 -4.20 9.08
CA MET A 37 -0.79 -3.68 10.14
C MET A 37 -1.61 -3.25 11.36
N PHE A 38 -2.70 -2.49 11.17
CA PHE A 38 -3.55 -2.08 12.28
C PHE A 38 -4.23 -3.28 12.96
N ASP A 39 -4.69 -4.26 12.17
CA ASP A 39 -5.21 -5.52 12.69
C ASP A 39 -4.16 -6.28 13.50
N ALA A 40 -2.90 -6.32 13.06
CA ALA A 40 -1.80 -6.93 13.80
C ALA A 40 -1.55 -6.23 15.15
N MET A 41 -1.60 -4.90 15.18
CA MET A 41 -1.50 -4.11 16.43
C MET A 41 -2.65 -4.40 17.40
N ILE A 42 -3.87 -4.53 16.90
CA ILE A 42 -5.03 -4.90 17.72
C ILE A 42 -4.84 -6.30 18.31
N ARG A 43 -4.42 -7.28 17.50
CA ARG A 43 -4.14 -8.66 17.97
C ARG A 43 -3.03 -8.71 19.00
N MET A 44 -1.97 -7.90 18.85
CA MET A 44 -0.89 -7.79 19.83
C MET A 44 -1.44 -7.36 21.20
N VAL A 45 -2.22 -6.28 21.25
CA VAL A 45 -2.82 -5.79 22.50
C VAL A 45 -3.65 -6.89 23.17
N GLU A 46 -4.45 -7.63 22.40
CA GLU A 46 -5.23 -8.76 22.92
C GLU A 46 -4.34 -9.87 23.50
N ASN A 47 -3.30 -10.25 22.77
CA ASN A 47 -2.37 -11.31 23.17
C ASN A 47 -1.58 -10.93 24.44
N GLU A 48 -1.29 -9.64 24.63
CA GLU A 48 -0.61 -9.11 25.82
C GLU A 48 -1.56 -8.85 27.01
N GLY A 49 -2.85 -9.13 26.85
CA GLY A 49 -3.86 -8.99 27.90
C GLY A 49 -4.39 -7.56 28.09
N GLY A 50 -4.10 -6.65 27.16
CA GLY A 50 -4.65 -5.29 27.14
C GLY A 50 -6.11 -5.23 26.67
N ASN A 51 -6.65 -4.01 26.59
CA ASN A 51 -8.00 -3.76 26.08
C ASN A 51 -7.93 -3.18 24.65
N PRO A 52 -8.27 -3.94 23.60
CA PRO A 52 -8.18 -3.48 22.20
C PRO A 52 -9.29 -2.51 21.76
N GLU A 53 -10.40 -2.40 22.50
CA GLU A 53 -11.57 -1.63 22.05
C GLU A 53 -11.27 -0.17 21.72
N PRO A 54 -10.52 0.59 22.57
CA PRO A 54 -10.16 1.96 22.23
C PRO A 54 -9.34 2.06 20.94
N LEU A 55 -8.53 1.05 20.63
CA LEU A 55 -7.70 1.02 19.43
C LEU A 55 -8.54 0.78 18.18
N ARG A 56 -9.50 -0.16 18.23
CA ARG A 56 -10.42 -0.44 17.12
C ARG A 56 -11.22 0.78 16.68
N GLU A 57 -11.66 1.60 17.63
CA GLU A 57 -12.43 2.82 17.35
C GLU A 57 -11.60 3.93 16.69
N LYS A 58 -10.26 3.81 16.72
CA LYS A 58 -9.32 4.84 16.28
C LYS A 58 -8.44 4.40 15.11
N VAL A 59 -8.68 3.24 14.51
CA VAL A 59 -8.01 2.84 13.28
C VAL A 59 -8.23 3.93 12.22
N PRO A 60 -7.17 4.56 11.68
CA PRO A 60 -7.31 5.56 10.64
C PRO A 60 -7.89 4.93 9.37
N ASP A 61 -8.62 5.74 8.60
CA ASP A 61 -9.01 5.36 7.25
C ASP A 61 -7.74 5.17 6.39
N SER A 62 -7.60 4.00 5.79
CA SER A 62 -6.46 3.66 4.94
C SER A 62 -6.60 4.24 3.54
N ALA A 63 -7.82 4.60 3.11
CA ALA A 63 -8.10 5.06 1.75
C ALA A 63 -7.22 6.24 1.32
N TRP A 64 -6.73 6.21 0.08
CA TRP A 64 -5.96 7.32 -0.47
C TRP A 64 -6.85 8.48 -0.89
N ASN A 65 -6.46 9.68 -0.49
CA ASN A 65 -6.99 10.92 -1.03
C ASN A 65 -6.06 11.44 -2.14
N ASP A 66 -6.41 12.57 -2.75
CA ASP A 66 -5.62 13.17 -3.84
C ASP A 66 -4.17 13.46 -3.42
N GLU A 67 -3.94 13.90 -2.17
CA GLU A 67 -2.58 14.19 -1.67
C GLU A 67 -1.73 12.92 -1.57
N TYR A 68 -2.29 11.81 -1.08
CA TYR A 68 -1.62 10.52 -1.07
C TYR A 68 -1.35 10.00 -2.50
N ARG A 69 -2.30 10.18 -3.43
CA ARG A 69 -2.09 9.80 -4.84
C ARG A 69 -0.97 10.60 -5.49
N ASP A 70 -0.91 11.90 -5.25
CA ASP A 70 0.15 12.77 -5.77
C ASP A 70 1.53 12.39 -5.20
N ALA A 71 1.59 12.14 -3.88
CA ALA A 71 2.81 11.71 -3.20
C ALA A 71 3.28 10.31 -3.66
N GLY A 72 2.36 9.36 -3.82
CA GLY A 72 2.64 8.03 -4.36
C GLY A 72 3.12 8.07 -5.81
N ALA A 73 2.51 8.92 -6.65
CA ALA A 73 2.95 9.12 -8.03
C ALA A 73 4.37 9.71 -8.08
N CYS A 74 4.65 10.74 -7.28
CA CYS A 74 5.99 11.31 -7.13
C CYS A 74 7.04 10.24 -6.78
N MET A 75 6.74 9.39 -5.80
CA MET A 75 7.66 8.35 -5.35
C MET A 75 7.91 7.28 -6.42
N LEU A 76 6.86 6.82 -7.12
CA LEU A 76 7.00 5.87 -8.23
C LEU A 76 7.78 6.45 -9.40
N ASP A 77 7.58 7.74 -9.72
CA ASP A 77 8.36 8.45 -10.74
C ASP A 77 9.85 8.49 -10.36
N ARG A 78 10.18 8.85 -9.11
CA ARG A 78 11.56 8.87 -8.61
C ARG A 78 12.23 7.51 -8.64
N PHE A 79 11.52 6.46 -8.23
CA PHE A 79 12.06 5.10 -8.28
C PHE A 79 12.25 4.62 -9.72
N THR A 80 11.33 4.96 -10.61
CA THR A 80 11.46 4.65 -12.04
C THR A 80 12.64 5.37 -12.68
N GLU A 81 12.87 6.64 -12.34
CA GLU A 81 14.00 7.44 -12.81
C GLU A 81 15.36 6.88 -12.33
N ALA A 82 15.42 6.45 -11.07
CA ALA A 82 16.66 5.95 -10.46
C ALA A 82 16.95 4.48 -10.80
N SER A 83 15.92 3.69 -11.10
CA SER A 83 16.02 2.26 -11.45
C SER A 83 15.42 1.98 -12.83
N SER A 84 14.20 1.44 -12.87
CA SER A 84 13.40 1.24 -14.08
C SER A 84 11.94 0.94 -13.71
N ALA A 85 11.03 1.11 -14.68
CA ALA A 85 9.63 0.72 -14.50
C ALA A 85 9.46 -0.77 -14.16
N GLY A 86 10.30 -1.65 -14.72
CA GLY A 86 10.25 -3.08 -14.42
C GLY A 86 10.70 -3.41 -12.99
N ALA A 87 11.68 -2.69 -12.45
CA ALA A 87 12.10 -2.85 -11.05
C ALA A 87 10.99 -2.41 -10.07
N VAL A 88 10.23 -1.38 -10.44
CA VAL A 88 9.04 -0.94 -9.70
C VAL A 88 7.92 -1.99 -9.80
N ASP A 89 7.68 -2.58 -10.97
CA ASP A 89 6.72 -3.69 -11.11
C ASP A 89 7.11 -4.89 -10.21
N ASP A 90 8.39 -5.26 -10.20
CA ASP A 90 8.89 -6.35 -9.35
C ASP A 90 8.74 -6.03 -7.85
N MET A 91 8.89 -4.76 -7.44
CA MET A 91 8.59 -4.31 -6.08
C MET A 91 7.10 -4.54 -5.76
N LEU A 92 6.20 -4.07 -6.63
CA LEU A 92 4.76 -4.20 -6.41
C LEU A 92 4.33 -5.67 -6.35
N ASP A 93 4.88 -6.53 -7.22
CA ASP A 93 4.63 -7.97 -7.21
C ASP A 93 5.06 -8.61 -5.86
N LYS A 94 6.21 -8.20 -5.32
CA LYS A 94 6.67 -8.69 -3.99
C LYS A 94 5.74 -8.23 -2.87
N MET A 95 5.32 -6.96 -2.89
CA MET A 95 4.40 -6.43 -1.88
C MET A 95 3.05 -7.15 -1.94
N GLU A 96 2.50 -7.34 -3.14
CA GLU A 96 1.23 -8.06 -3.35
C GLU A 96 1.30 -9.52 -2.88
N ALA A 97 2.41 -10.21 -3.17
CA ALA A 97 2.66 -11.58 -2.70
C ALA A 97 2.86 -11.68 -1.17
N PHE A 98 3.18 -10.56 -0.52
CA PHE A 98 3.37 -10.48 0.92
C PHE A 98 2.06 -10.26 1.68
N ILE A 99 1.06 -9.58 1.09
CA ILE A 99 -0.22 -9.28 1.75
C ILE A 99 -0.87 -10.52 2.42
N PRO A 100 -0.98 -11.70 1.79
CA PRO A 100 -1.58 -12.88 2.42
C PRO A 100 -0.84 -13.35 3.68
N GLN A 101 0.45 -13.00 3.82
CA GLN A 101 1.29 -13.39 4.93
C GLN A 101 1.02 -12.51 6.16
N LEU A 102 0.66 -11.23 5.95
CA LEU A 102 0.37 -10.26 7.00
C LEU A 102 -0.79 -10.67 7.92
N ALA A 103 -1.79 -11.36 7.38
CA ALA A 103 -2.97 -11.77 8.13
C ALA A 103 -2.64 -12.69 9.33
N ASN A 104 -1.53 -13.42 9.27
CA ASN A 104 -1.12 -14.38 10.30
C ASN A 104 0.25 -14.06 10.92
N MET A 105 0.85 -12.94 10.53
CA MET A 105 2.17 -12.54 11.01
C MET A 105 2.03 -11.68 12.27
N ASP A 106 2.84 -11.98 13.28
CA ASP A 106 3.00 -11.13 14.45
C ASP A 106 3.88 -9.91 14.10
N LEU A 107 3.67 -8.79 14.78
CA LEU A 107 4.40 -7.54 14.50
C LEU A 107 5.93 -7.68 14.60
N ASP A 108 6.42 -8.50 15.53
CA ASP A 108 7.86 -8.78 15.67
C ASP A 108 8.45 -9.46 14.42
N ALA A 109 7.65 -10.26 13.71
CA ALA A 109 8.03 -10.91 12.48
C ALA A 109 7.86 -9.98 11.26
N MET A 110 6.95 -9.00 11.32
CA MET A 110 6.76 -8.01 10.26
C MET A 110 7.96 -7.06 10.12
N GLY A 111 8.63 -6.73 11.22
CA GLY A 111 9.81 -5.86 11.25
C GLY A 111 11.14 -6.51 10.80
N GLN A 112 11.13 -7.79 10.43
CA GLN A 112 12.33 -8.52 10.01
C GLN A 112 12.42 -8.57 8.47
N ASP A 113 13.46 -7.94 7.91
CA ASP A 113 14.02 -8.20 6.55
C ASP A 113 13.06 -8.18 5.35
N ASN A 114 11.93 -7.47 5.43
CA ASN A 114 11.05 -7.27 4.27
C ASN A 114 11.51 -6.06 3.45
N ASP A 115 12.59 -6.25 2.69
CA ASP A 115 13.06 -5.26 1.73
C ASP A 115 12.20 -5.28 0.46
N PHE A 116 11.29 -4.33 0.37
CA PHE A 116 10.47 -4.09 -0.83
C PHE A 116 11.12 -3.12 -1.80
N LEU A 117 12.34 -2.65 -1.58
CA LEU A 117 12.93 -1.64 -2.45
C LEU A 117 13.12 -2.19 -3.88
N PRO A 118 12.86 -1.36 -4.90
CA PRO A 118 13.19 -1.73 -6.28
C PRO A 118 14.68 -2.01 -6.43
N GLU A 119 15.04 -2.91 -7.35
CA GLU A 119 16.44 -3.21 -7.61
C GLU A 119 17.23 -1.93 -7.96
N GLY A 120 18.36 -1.73 -7.28
CA GLY A 120 19.23 -0.55 -7.49
C GLY A 120 18.86 0.67 -6.66
N ILE A 121 17.76 0.62 -5.91
CA ILE A 121 17.39 1.65 -4.93
C ILE A 121 18.04 1.32 -3.58
N SER A 122 18.72 2.28 -2.96
CA SER A 122 19.21 2.16 -1.59
C SER A 122 18.16 2.62 -0.59
N GLU A 123 18.26 2.12 0.65
CA GLU A 123 17.42 2.55 1.77
C GLU A 123 17.48 4.06 1.99
N ASP A 124 18.69 4.64 2.04
CA ASP A 124 18.89 6.10 2.17
C ASP A 124 18.15 6.90 1.09
N PHE A 125 18.15 6.40 -0.15
CA PHE A 125 17.45 7.06 -1.26
C PHE A 125 15.93 6.92 -1.12
N SER A 126 15.44 5.75 -0.69
CA SER A 126 14.01 5.56 -0.42
C SER A 126 13.50 6.47 0.69
N ILE A 127 14.26 6.62 1.78
CA ILE A 127 13.92 7.53 2.88
C ILE A 127 13.85 8.97 2.35
N GLN A 128 14.87 9.40 1.62
CA GLN A 128 14.91 10.72 1.01
C GLN A 128 13.69 10.96 0.09
N VAL A 129 13.36 10.01 -0.79
CA VAL A 129 12.22 10.14 -1.70
C VAL A 129 10.89 10.21 -0.94
N ASN A 130 10.71 9.39 0.10
CA ASN A 130 9.50 9.42 0.91
C ASN A 130 9.32 10.77 1.65
N GLU A 131 10.41 11.37 2.12
CA GLU A 131 10.41 12.72 2.69
C GLU A 131 10.12 13.80 1.63
N GLU A 132 10.83 13.77 0.50
CA GLU A 132 10.68 14.78 -0.57
C GLU A 132 9.29 14.75 -1.23
N CYS A 133 8.71 13.56 -1.38
CA CYS A 133 7.36 13.39 -1.92
C CYS A 133 6.26 13.56 -0.84
N GLY A 134 6.61 13.78 0.42
CA GLY A 134 5.67 14.07 1.51
C GLY A 134 4.92 12.86 2.07
N LEU A 135 5.27 11.63 1.68
CA LEU A 135 4.62 10.41 2.18
C LEU A 135 4.79 10.25 3.70
N THR A 136 5.97 10.60 4.23
CA THR A 136 6.25 10.54 5.67
C THR A 136 5.33 11.48 6.46
N ASP A 137 5.21 12.73 6.02
CA ASP A 137 4.39 13.73 6.68
C ASP A 137 2.90 13.36 6.62
N LEU A 138 2.43 12.91 5.44
CA LEU A 138 1.06 12.44 5.27
C LEU A 138 0.72 11.26 6.19
N MET A 139 1.66 10.33 6.39
CA MET A 139 1.48 9.20 7.29
C MET A 139 1.39 9.66 8.76
N LEU A 140 2.28 10.57 9.17
CA LEU A 140 2.28 11.14 10.52
C LEU A 140 0.99 11.92 10.80
N ASP A 141 0.56 12.76 9.86
CA ASP A 141 -0.68 13.54 9.97
C ASP A 141 -1.90 12.63 10.11
N ARG A 142 -1.97 11.55 9.33
CA ARG A 142 -3.06 10.55 9.42
C ARG A 142 -3.10 9.86 10.78
N MET A 143 -1.94 9.48 11.31
CA MET A 143 -1.85 8.87 12.65
C MET A 143 -2.20 9.85 13.77
N GLU A 144 -1.80 11.12 13.63
CA GLU A 144 -2.15 12.17 14.58
C GLU A 144 -3.66 12.45 14.57
N GLN A 145 -4.24 12.65 13.39
CA GLN A 145 -5.66 12.99 13.23
C GLN A 145 -6.60 11.87 13.70
N SER A 146 -6.18 10.61 13.52
CA SER A 146 -6.96 9.46 14.01
C SER A 146 -6.92 9.30 15.52
N GLY A 147 -5.90 9.84 16.20
CA GLY A 147 -5.67 9.60 17.63
C GLY A 147 -5.27 8.16 17.94
N PHE A 148 -4.89 7.39 16.92
CA PHE A 148 -4.54 5.98 17.02
C PHE A 148 -3.39 5.74 18.02
N MET A 149 -2.36 6.58 17.99
CA MET A 149 -1.22 6.48 18.91
C MET A 149 -1.62 6.67 20.38
N ALA A 150 -2.53 7.59 20.66
CA ALA A 150 -3.05 7.81 22.01
C ALA A 150 -3.89 6.61 22.49
N ALA A 151 -4.72 6.06 21.59
CA ALA A 151 -5.53 4.89 21.86
C ALA A 151 -4.68 3.63 22.10
N MET A 152 -3.58 3.46 21.38
CA MET A 152 -2.64 2.36 21.60
C MET A 152 -2.05 2.41 23.01
N MET A 153 -1.55 3.57 23.44
CA MET A 153 -1.03 3.76 24.81
C MET A 153 -2.09 3.46 25.88
N GLN A 154 -3.34 3.91 25.66
CA GLN A 154 -4.45 3.61 26.56
C GLN A 154 -4.76 2.10 26.61
N SER A 155 -4.71 1.44 25.47
CA SER A 155 -5.04 0.02 25.31
C SER A 155 -4.04 -0.90 26.01
N MET A 156 -2.77 -0.48 26.08
CA MET A 156 -1.70 -1.19 26.80
C MET A 156 -1.62 -0.84 28.29
N ALA A 157 -2.07 0.35 28.69
CA ALA A 157 -2.05 0.81 30.10
C ALA A 157 -3.14 0.17 30.99
N GLY A 158 -4.04 -0.64 30.41
CA GLY A 158 -5.14 -1.31 31.10
C GLY A 158 -4.76 -2.52 31.96
N ASN A 159 -3.47 -2.69 32.31
CA ASN A 159 -2.95 -3.69 33.24
C ASN A 159 -2.73 -3.11 34.65
#